data_AF-I8A5J0-F1
#
_entry.id   AF-I8A5J0-F1
#
_cell.length_a   1.000
_cell.length_b   1.000
_cell.length_c   1.000
_cell.angle_alpha   90.00
_cell.angle_beta   90.00
_cell.angle_gamma   90.00
#
_symmetry.space_group_name_H-M   'P 1'
#
loop_
_entity.id
_entity.type
_entity.pdbx_description
1 polymer ?
#
loop_
_entity_poly.entity_id
_entity_poly.type
_entity_poly.pdbx_seq_one_letter_code
_entity_poly.pdbx_strand_id
1 'polypeptide(L)'
;MSQPWDYIAKLVCIGDSGTGKSSLTIRLCEGRFSSSHDVTIGVEFGSRIVPVGPPASQALNLESNTNSHNRPFSSPVTSDTSEEPIVSGLPNPPRKMAESQKKMKLSLWDTAGQETYKSITRSYFRGASGALLVFDITRPSTFTSCTQWLHDLRQIAEEGIVVILVGNKSDLTGNEPERSERHVTRREAEEWCRMNNVVRYVETSAKSGDGVERAFLEVAERIYRNIEAGRYDLNDRRSGVKGFGATGGGGTSVPTTVTLGLNDAMRRGGNGWAGNCC
;
A
#
# COMPACT_ATOMS: atom_id res chain seq x y z
N MET A 1 -10.69 -13.55 -22.71
CA MET A 1 -9.99 -14.13 -21.54
C MET A 1 -10.32 -13.25 -20.35
N SER A 2 -10.84 -13.82 -19.25
CA SER A 2 -11.15 -13.07 -18.03
C SER A 2 -9.86 -12.54 -17.40
N GLN A 3 -9.83 -11.27 -16.97
CA GLN A 3 -8.69 -10.72 -16.25
C GLN A 3 -8.51 -11.46 -14.90
N PRO A 4 -7.27 -11.69 -14.42
CA PRO A 4 -7.01 -12.49 -13.22
C PRO A 4 -7.23 -11.74 -11.89
N TRP A 5 -7.85 -10.56 -11.92
CA TRP A 5 -8.15 -9.71 -10.76
C TRP A 5 -9.57 -9.15 -10.83
N ASP A 6 -10.20 -8.90 -9.68
CA ASP A 6 -11.52 -8.28 -9.55
C ASP A 6 -11.43 -6.75 -9.51
N TYR A 7 -10.38 -6.22 -8.88
CA TYR A 7 -10.16 -4.79 -8.67
C TYR A 7 -8.77 -4.38 -9.07
N ILE A 8 -8.59 -3.10 -9.40
CA ILE A 8 -7.27 -2.45 -9.53
C ILE A 8 -7.24 -1.20 -8.66
N ALA A 9 -6.17 -1.02 -7.91
CA ALA A 9 -5.94 0.13 -7.06
C ALA A 9 -4.56 0.74 -7.32
N LYS A 10 -4.51 2.07 -7.38
CA LYS A 10 -3.25 2.82 -7.50
C LYS A 10 -2.69 3.13 -6.11
N LEU A 11 -1.46 2.69 -5.85
CA LEU A 11 -0.73 2.93 -4.60
C LEU A 11 0.50 3.79 -4.87
N VAL A 12 0.73 4.79 -4.02
CA VAL A 12 1.94 5.64 -4.06
C VAL A 12 2.79 5.40 -2.82
N CYS A 13 4.11 5.26 -2.99
CA CYS A 13 5.04 5.29 -1.86
C CYS A 13 5.62 6.70 -1.73
N ILE A 14 5.49 7.34 -0.57
CA ILE A 14 5.92 8.73 -0.32
C ILE A 14 6.76 8.84 0.95
N GLY A 15 7.58 9.88 1.05
CA GLY A 15 8.52 10.10 2.15
C GLY A 15 9.90 10.54 1.68
N ASP A 16 10.75 10.92 2.63
CA ASP A 16 12.06 11.52 2.36
C ASP A 16 13.02 10.62 1.57
N SER A 17 14.05 11.23 0.99
CA SER A 17 15.11 10.49 0.29
C SER A 17 15.82 9.49 1.22
N GLY A 18 16.15 8.31 0.67
CA GLY A 18 16.86 7.26 1.41
C GLY A 18 16.04 6.53 2.49
N THR A 19 14.73 6.79 2.63
CA THR A 19 13.87 6.03 3.56
C THR A 19 13.57 4.62 3.07
N GLY A 20 13.83 4.31 1.79
CA GLY A 20 13.73 2.97 1.22
C GLY A 20 12.42 2.66 0.49
N LYS A 21 11.68 3.66 0.02
CA LYS A 21 10.47 3.52 -0.82
C LYS A 21 10.66 2.58 -2.01
N SER A 22 11.71 2.82 -2.79
CA SER A 22 12.09 2.01 -3.95
C SER A 22 12.43 0.58 -3.53
N SER A 23 13.23 0.42 -2.48
CA SER A 23 13.62 -0.90 -1.97
C SER A 23 12.42 -1.71 -1.46
N LEU A 24 11.42 -1.06 -0.85
CA LEU A 24 10.16 -1.72 -0.44
C LEU A 24 9.36 -2.19 -1.65
N THR A 25 9.25 -1.35 -2.68
CA THR A 25 8.51 -1.67 -3.90
C THR A 25 9.19 -2.80 -4.68
N ILE A 26 10.52 -2.73 -4.85
CA ILE A 26 11.35 -3.80 -5.43
C ILE A 26 11.17 -5.09 -4.64
N ARG A 27 11.24 -5.03 -3.31
CA ARG A 27 11.09 -6.22 -2.47
C ARG A 27 9.73 -6.89 -2.67
N LEU A 28 8.64 -6.12 -2.75
CA LEU A 28 7.31 -6.66 -2.97
C LEU A 28 7.15 -7.31 -4.36
N CYS A 29 7.67 -6.66 -5.40
CA CYS A 29 7.48 -7.10 -6.78
C CYS A 29 8.43 -8.23 -7.18
N GLU A 30 9.68 -8.16 -6.74
CA GLU A 30 10.78 -8.99 -7.25
C GLU A 30 11.39 -9.89 -6.16
N GLY A 31 11.00 -9.73 -4.90
CA GLY A 31 11.51 -10.53 -3.78
C GLY A 31 12.98 -10.27 -3.42
N ARG A 32 13.65 -9.33 -4.11
CA ARG A 32 15.07 -9.01 -3.93
C ARG A 32 15.30 -7.66 -3.23
N PHE A 33 16.55 -7.46 -2.81
CA PHE A 33 17.04 -6.18 -2.28
C PHE A 33 18.41 -5.87 -2.88
N SER A 34 18.66 -4.59 -3.12
CA SER A 34 19.98 -4.09 -3.53
C SER A 34 20.40 -3.00 -2.56
N SER A 35 21.67 -2.97 -2.19
CA SER A 35 22.23 -1.88 -1.38
C SER A 35 22.54 -0.64 -2.22
N SER A 36 22.75 -0.82 -3.52
CA SER A 36 22.95 0.27 -4.48
C SER A 36 21.65 0.54 -5.24
N HIS A 37 21.16 1.77 -5.12
CA HIS A 37 20.02 2.26 -5.87
C HIS A 37 20.34 3.67 -6.37
N ASP A 38 20.13 3.92 -7.66
CA ASP A 38 20.16 5.26 -8.20
C ASP A 38 19.02 6.10 -7.62
N VAL A 39 19.16 7.43 -7.65
CA VAL A 39 18.08 8.33 -7.24
C VAL A 39 16.87 8.09 -8.13
N THR A 40 15.73 7.75 -7.52
CA THR A 40 14.49 7.50 -8.24
C THR A 40 13.96 8.77 -8.88
N ILE A 41 13.83 8.73 -10.20
CA ILE A 41 13.03 9.68 -10.98
C ILE A 41 11.65 9.04 -11.08
N GLY A 42 10.63 9.63 -10.44
CA GLY A 42 9.35 8.97 -10.20
C GLY A 42 8.72 8.39 -11.46
N VAL A 43 8.48 7.07 -11.47
CA VAL A 43 7.86 6.29 -12.56
C VAL A 43 7.10 5.11 -11.91
N GLU A 44 6.08 4.58 -12.59
CA GLU A 44 5.43 3.33 -12.19
C GLU A 44 6.46 2.19 -12.17
N PHE A 45 6.67 1.60 -10.99
CA PHE A 45 7.69 0.57 -10.79
C PHE A 45 7.19 -0.81 -11.25
N GLY A 46 5.90 -1.09 -11.04
CA GLY A 46 5.31 -2.38 -11.40
C GLY A 46 3.93 -2.60 -10.81
N SER A 47 3.45 -3.84 -10.90
CA SER A 47 2.17 -4.22 -10.30
C SER A 47 2.23 -5.57 -9.61
N ARG A 48 1.43 -5.72 -8.55
CA ARG A 48 1.32 -6.97 -7.77
C ARG A 48 -0.15 -7.31 -7.56
N ILE A 49 -0.55 -8.54 -7.84
CA ILE A 49 -1.90 -9.02 -7.52
C ILE A 49 -1.87 -9.64 -6.12
N VAL A 50 -2.77 -9.18 -5.26
CA VAL A 50 -2.91 -9.65 -3.87
C VAL A 50 -4.34 -10.14 -3.61
N PRO A 51 -4.53 -11.14 -2.73
CA PRO A 51 -5.86 -11.50 -2.25
C PRO A 51 -6.40 -10.42 -1.31
N VAL A 52 -7.71 -10.15 -1.39
CA VAL A 52 -8.44 -9.21 -0.51
C VAL A 52 -9.77 -9.81 -0.07
N GLY A 53 -10.25 -9.42 1.11
CA GLY A 53 -11.47 -9.95 1.70
C GLY A 53 -11.38 -11.42 2.15
N PRO A 54 -12.46 -11.97 2.73
CA PRO A 54 -12.50 -13.37 3.15
C PRO A 54 -12.34 -14.34 1.96
N PRO A 55 -11.69 -15.51 2.16
CA PRO A 55 -11.12 -16.02 3.41
C PRO A 55 -9.71 -15.46 3.76
N ALA A 56 -9.01 -14.78 2.85
CA ALA A 56 -7.65 -14.29 3.11
C ALA A 56 -7.56 -13.26 4.24
N SER A 57 -8.53 -12.34 4.37
CA SER A 57 -8.56 -11.33 5.44
C SER A 57 -8.51 -11.98 6.84
N GLN A 58 -9.19 -13.12 7.01
CA GLN A 58 -9.27 -13.89 8.24
C GLN A 58 -7.96 -14.64 8.52
N ALA A 59 -7.36 -15.25 7.51
CA ALA A 59 -6.09 -15.97 7.64
C ALA A 59 -4.91 -15.05 8.01
N LEU A 60 -4.96 -13.79 7.57
CA LEU A 60 -3.91 -12.79 7.81
C LEU A 60 -4.10 -12.00 9.12
N ASN A 61 -5.13 -12.31 9.92
CA ASN A 61 -5.49 -11.59 11.17
C ASN A 61 -5.63 -10.06 11.01
N LEU A 62 -5.96 -9.58 9.80
CA LEU A 62 -6.06 -8.16 9.45
C LEU A 62 -7.36 -7.50 9.97
N GLU A 63 -8.26 -8.28 10.57
CA GLU A 63 -9.57 -7.83 11.08
C GLU A 63 -9.51 -7.29 12.53
N SER A 64 -8.39 -7.43 13.22
CA SER A 64 -8.25 -7.26 14.67
C SER A 64 -8.28 -5.81 15.20
N ASN A 65 -8.93 -4.85 14.53
CA ASN A 65 -9.00 -3.47 15.02
C ASN A 65 -10.31 -2.69 14.72
N THR A 66 -11.46 -3.33 14.88
CA THR A 66 -12.74 -2.63 15.06
C THR A 66 -13.40 -3.05 16.37
N ASN A 67 -13.38 -2.15 17.36
CA ASN A 67 -14.14 -2.18 18.62
C ASN A 67 -13.96 -3.39 19.54
N SER A 68 -12.92 -3.36 20.38
CA SER A 68 -12.89 -4.09 21.66
C SER A 68 -13.10 -3.12 22.83
N HIS A 69 -14.28 -2.52 22.93
CA HIS A 69 -14.82 -1.97 24.18
C HIS A 69 -16.19 -2.61 24.41
N ASN A 70 -16.35 -3.20 25.59
CA ASN A 70 -17.46 -4.05 26.07
C ASN A 70 -17.53 -5.49 25.55
N ARG A 71 -16.73 -6.37 26.18
CA ARG A 71 -17.26 -7.64 26.69
C ARG A 71 -16.86 -7.77 28.16
N PRO A 72 -17.79 -8.01 29.10
CA PRO A 72 -17.40 -8.27 30.47
C PRO A 72 -16.73 -9.64 30.55
N PHE A 73 -15.65 -9.68 31.32
CA PHE A 73 -14.99 -10.88 31.81
C PHE A 73 -16.01 -11.79 32.49
N SER A 74 -16.13 -13.05 32.05
CA SER A 74 -16.71 -14.11 32.87
C SER A 74 -15.64 -15.18 33.12
N SER A 75 -15.35 -15.36 34.39
CA SER A 75 -14.37 -16.27 35.01
C SER A 75 -14.59 -17.75 34.64
N PRO A 76 -13.57 -18.61 34.78
CA PRO A 76 -13.75 -20.06 34.64
C PRO A 76 -14.32 -20.65 35.94
N VAL A 77 -15.44 -21.38 35.84
CA VAL A 77 -15.94 -22.25 36.92
C VAL A 77 -16.07 -23.67 36.38
N THR A 78 -15.67 -24.59 37.24
CA THR A 78 -15.49 -26.03 37.09
C THR A 78 -16.79 -26.83 36.89
N SER A 79 -16.62 -27.98 36.25
CA SER A 79 -17.48 -29.17 36.06
C SER A 79 -18.66 -29.38 37.02
N ASP A 80 -19.83 -29.75 36.48
CA ASP A 80 -20.51 -31.03 36.82
C ASP A 80 -21.60 -31.43 35.81
N THR A 81 -22.04 -32.67 35.93
CA THR A 81 -22.70 -33.58 34.98
C THR A 81 -24.23 -33.60 35.13
N SER A 82 -25.03 -33.62 34.04
CA SER A 82 -26.33 -34.33 33.94
C SER A 82 -27.04 -34.12 32.57
N GLU A 83 -27.82 -35.12 32.17
CA GLU A 83 -28.38 -35.48 30.86
C GLU A 83 -29.61 -34.68 30.33
N GLU A 84 -29.70 -34.60 28.98
CA GLU A 84 -30.88 -34.63 28.05
C GLU A 84 -31.95 -33.48 28.09
N PRO A 85 -32.67 -33.15 26.97
CA PRO A 85 -32.98 -34.00 25.81
C PRO A 85 -32.80 -33.39 24.39
N ILE A 86 -32.88 -34.28 23.41
CA ILE A 86 -32.89 -34.05 21.96
C ILE A 86 -34.09 -33.17 21.54
N VAL A 87 -33.84 -31.91 21.14
CA VAL A 87 -34.80 -31.10 20.36
C VAL A 87 -34.41 -31.15 18.88
N SER A 88 -35.16 -31.95 18.14
CA SER A 88 -35.25 -31.93 16.68
C SER A 88 -35.99 -30.67 16.22
N GLY A 89 -35.45 -29.94 15.22
CA GLY A 89 -36.30 -29.10 14.37
C GLY A 89 -35.83 -27.71 13.95
N LEU A 90 -34.55 -27.36 14.06
CA LEU A 90 -34.02 -26.18 13.37
C LEU A 90 -33.15 -26.61 12.19
N PRO A 91 -33.45 -26.19 10.94
CA PRO A 91 -32.54 -26.41 9.84
C PRO A 91 -31.21 -25.73 10.18
N ASN A 92 -30.10 -26.43 9.93
CA ASN A 92 -28.77 -25.85 10.03
C ASN A 92 -28.77 -24.49 9.32
N PRO A 93 -28.17 -23.43 9.90
CA PRO A 93 -28.06 -22.14 9.23
C PRO A 93 -27.48 -22.38 7.83
N PRO A 94 -27.97 -21.68 6.78
CA PRO A 94 -27.51 -21.90 5.42
C PRO A 94 -25.98 -21.85 5.43
N ARG A 95 -25.37 -22.98 5.03
CA ARG A 95 -23.93 -23.14 4.94
C ARG A 95 -23.46 -21.98 4.07
N LYS A 96 -22.87 -20.92 4.69
CA LYS A 96 -22.38 -19.73 3.96
C LYS A 96 -21.63 -20.27 2.75
N MET A 97 -22.16 -20.01 1.56
CA MET A 97 -21.50 -20.45 0.33
C MET A 97 -20.07 -19.93 0.41
N ALA A 98 -19.09 -20.81 0.26
CA ALA A 98 -17.69 -20.43 0.39
C ALA A 98 -17.43 -19.22 -0.52
N GLU A 99 -17.23 -18.04 0.08
CA GLU A 99 -17.02 -16.81 -0.67
C GLU A 99 -15.77 -16.98 -1.53
N SER A 100 -15.92 -16.77 -2.85
CA SER A 100 -14.80 -16.90 -3.78
C SER A 100 -13.75 -15.83 -3.46
N GLN A 101 -12.49 -16.24 -3.28
CA GLN A 101 -11.39 -15.32 -2.97
C GLN A 101 -11.31 -14.18 -4.00
N LYS A 102 -11.49 -12.94 -3.52
CA LYS A 102 -11.31 -11.73 -4.33
C LYS A 102 -9.85 -11.36 -4.47
N LYS A 103 -9.49 -10.75 -5.61
CA LYS A 103 -8.12 -10.35 -5.93
C LYS A 103 -8.05 -8.90 -6.39
N MET A 104 -7.07 -8.16 -5.88
CA MET A 104 -6.80 -6.78 -6.25
C MET A 104 -5.42 -6.66 -6.89
N LYS A 105 -5.35 -6.01 -8.05
CA LYS A 105 -4.10 -5.60 -8.68
C LYS A 105 -3.67 -4.25 -8.11
N LEU A 106 -2.52 -4.21 -7.45
CA LEU A 106 -1.89 -2.98 -6.97
C LEU A 106 -0.98 -2.44 -8.08
N SER A 107 -1.24 -1.24 -8.58
CA SER A 107 -0.32 -0.47 -9.44
C SER A 107 0.54 0.40 -8.53
N LEU A 108 1.85 0.17 -8.54
CA LEU A 108 2.78 0.73 -7.56
C LEU A 108 3.58 1.87 -8.18
N TRP A 109 3.41 3.05 -7.59
CA TRP A 109 4.08 4.27 -8.01
C TRP A 109 5.15 4.62 -6.99
N ASP A 110 6.40 4.50 -7.41
CA ASP A 110 7.54 4.90 -6.60
C ASP A 110 7.85 6.37 -6.86
N THR A 111 7.92 7.17 -5.80
CA THR A 111 8.12 8.62 -5.90
C THR A 111 9.51 9.03 -5.45
N ALA A 112 10.05 10.07 -6.09
CA ALA A 112 11.29 10.70 -5.66
C ALA A 112 11.09 11.34 -4.28
N GLY A 113 11.99 11.04 -3.34
CA GLY A 113 11.95 11.58 -1.98
C GLY A 113 12.74 12.88 -1.78
N GLN A 114 13.35 13.44 -2.84
CA GLN A 114 14.08 14.71 -2.74
C GLN A 114 13.14 15.89 -2.98
N GLU A 115 13.34 16.98 -2.22
CA GLU A 115 12.49 18.16 -2.33
C GLU A 115 12.52 18.81 -3.72
N THR A 116 13.63 18.72 -4.46
CA THR A 116 13.79 19.24 -5.82
C THR A 116 12.78 18.67 -6.81
N TYR A 117 12.24 17.48 -6.54
CA TYR A 117 11.27 16.80 -7.40
C TYR A 117 9.82 16.89 -6.90
N LYS A 118 9.53 17.70 -5.87
CA LYS A 118 8.19 17.83 -5.27
C LYS A 118 7.09 18.15 -6.29
N SER A 119 7.35 19.00 -7.28
CA SER A 119 6.36 19.33 -8.32
C SER A 119 6.00 18.12 -9.20
N ILE A 120 6.98 17.31 -9.58
CA ILE A 120 6.79 16.08 -10.35
C ILE A 120 6.08 15.02 -9.48
N THR A 121 6.51 14.87 -8.23
CA THR A 121 5.93 13.92 -7.27
C THR A 121 4.44 14.16 -7.02
N ARG A 122 4.01 15.43 -6.93
CA ARG A 122 2.59 15.81 -6.74
C ARG A 122 1.67 15.29 -7.86
N SER A 123 2.15 15.19 -9.09
CA SER A 123 1.34 14.68 -10.21
C SER A 123 0.94 13.21 -10.03
N TYR A 124 1.75 12.42 -9.32
CA TYR A 124 1.49 11.01 -9.07
C TYR A 124 0.42 10.76 -8.00
N PHE A 125 0.11 11.75 -7.16
CA PHE A 125 -0.89 11.62 -6.09
C PHE A 125 -2.31 11.56 -6.63
N ARG A 126 -2.56 12.16 -7.81
CA ARG A 126 -3.87 12.17 -8.43
C ARG A 126 -4.34 10.75 -8.78
N GLY A 127 -5.56 10.42 -8.41
CA GLY A 127 -6.14 9.09 -8.62
C GLY A 127 -5.48 7.98 -7.79
N ALA A 128 -4.66 8.30 -6.77
CA ALA A 128 -4.18 7.30 -5.83
C ALA A 128 -5.27 6.96 -4.80
N SER A 129 -5.50 5.66 -4.57
CA SER A 129 -6.44 5.18 -3.55
C SER A 129 -5.75 4.72 -2.28
N GLY A 130 -4.45 4.42 -2.36
CA GLY A 130 -3.64 4.04 -1.23
C GLY A 130 -2.29 4.76 -1.23
N ALA A 131 -1.74 4.99 -0.04
CA ALA A 131 -0.38 5.47 0.12
C ALA A 131 0.36 4.75 1.25
N LEU A 132 1.62 4.44 1.00
CA LEU A 132 2.58 4.08 2.04
C LEU A 132 3.40 5.33 2.36
N LEU A 133 3.28 5.83 3.59
CA LEU A 133 4.07 6.96 4.10
C LEU A 133 5.29 6.41 4.83
N VAL A 134 6.45 6.49 4.19
CA VAL A 134 7.66 5.75 4.60
C VAL A 134 8.66 6.69 5.25
N PHE A 135 9.03 6.38 6.50
CA PHE A 135 10.18 6.98 7.18
C PHE A 135 11.21 5.92 7.54
N ASP A 136 12.40 6.38 7.91
CA ASP A 136 13.50 5.56 8.38
C ASP A 136 13.55 5.63 9.91
N ILE A 137 13.40 4.49 10.59
CA ILE A 137 13.33 4.44 12.05
C ILE A 137 14.64 4.87 12.75
N THR A 138 15.76 4.87 12.02
CA THR A 138 17.06 5.33 12.53
C THR A 138 17.27 6.83 12.26
N ARG A 139 16.38 7.50 11.50
CA ARG A 139 16.51 8.92 11.15
C ARG A 139 15.24 9.71 11.52
N PRO A 140 15.22 10.35 12.71
CA PRO A 140 14.06 11.10 13.22
C PRO A 140 13.57 12.22 12.31
N SER A 141 14.48 12.89 11.60
CA SER A 141 14.11 13.94 10.64
C SER A 141 13.12 13.45 9.59
N THR A 142 13.29 12.22 9.10
CA THR A 142 12.38 11.62 8.11
C THR A 142 11.00 11.30 8.68
N PHE A 143 10.91 11.07 9.99
CA PHE A 143 9.64 10.90 10.69
C PHE A 143 8.95 12.26 10.89
N THR A 144 9.69 13.31 11.27
CA THR A 144 9.13 14.67 11.36
C THR A 144 8.56 15.15 10.03
N SER A 145 9.25 14.88 8.91
CA SER A 145 8.80 15.21 7.56
C SER A 145 7.49 14.52 7.15
N CYS A 146 7.10 13.41 7.79
CA CYS A 146 5.88 12.67 7.45
C CYS A 146 4.62 13.53 7.56
N THR A 147 4.59 14.48 8.49
CA THR A 147 3.46 15.42 8.66
C THR A 147 3.26 16.27 7.41
N GLN A 148 4.34 16.79 6.83
CA GLN A 148 4.28 17.58 5.60
C GLN A 148 3.88 16.71 4.40
N TRP A 149 4.47 15.52 4.27
CA TRP A 149 4.11 14.58 3.21
C TRP A 149 2.64 14.17 3.27
N LEU A 150 2.09 13.92 4.46
CA LEU A 150 0.69 13.59 4.64
C LEU A 150 -0.22 14.77 4.25
N HIS A 151 0.16 15.99 4.64
CA HIS A 151 -0.59 17.19 4.27
C HIS A 151 -0.62 17.38 2.74
N ASP A 152 0.53 17.33 2.08
CA ASP A 152 0.64 17.46 0.63
C ASP A 152 -0.13 16.35 -0.12
N LEU A 153 -0.10 15.11 0.38
CA LEU A 153 -0.86 14.00 -0.17
C LEU A 153 -2.37 14.27 -0.10
N ARG A 154 -2.88 14.65 1.07
CA ARG A 154 -4.31 14.88 1.31
C ARG A 154 -4.88 16.05 0.50
N GLN A 155 -4.05 17.00 0.08
CA GLN A 155 -4.48 18.11 -0.77
C GLN A 155 -4.71 17.71 -2.23
N ILE A 156 -4.12 16.61 -2.70
CA ILE A 156 -4.07 16.26 -4.14
C ILE A 156 -4.72 14.91 -4.45
N ALA A 157 -4.62 13.96 -3.51
CA ALA A 157 -5.18 12.63 -3.66
C ALA A 157 -6.71 12.62 -3.59
N GLU A 158 -7.30 11.50 -3.98
CA GLU A 158 -8.75 11.30 -3.89
C GLU A 158 -9.24 11.34 -2.44
N GLU A 159 -10.47 11.80 -2.25
CA GLU A 159 -11.12 11.78 -0.94
C GLU A 159 -11.20 10.33 -0.43
N GLY A 160 -10.84 10.12 0.84
CA GLY A 160 -10.82 8.77 1.42
C GLY A 160 -9.61 7.92 1.02
N ILE A 161 -8.51 8.52 0.54
CA ILE A 161 -7.24 7.81 0.37
C ILE A 161 -6.83 7.07 1.65
N VAL A 162 -6.51 5.79 1.50
CA VAL A 162 -6.04 4.95 2.59
C VAL A 162 -4.54 5.17 2.78
N VAL A 163 -4.14 5.63 3.97
CA VAL A 163 -2.73 5.83 4.30
C VAL A 163 -2.30 4.87 5.41
N ILE A 164 -1.14 4.25 5.22
CA ILE A 164 -0.45 3.43 6.23
C ILE A 164 0.92 4.05 6.47
N LEU A 165 1.26 4.27 7.74
CA LEU A 165 2.58 4.73 8.13
C LEU A 165 3.54 3.54 8.20
N VAL A 166 4.71 3.69 7.60
CA VAL A 166 5.71 2.63 7.47
C VAL A 166 7.04 3.09 8.05
N GLY A 167 7.46 2.43 9.14
CA GLY A 167 8.80 2.58 9.71
C GLY A 167 9.73 1.55 9.07
N ASN A 168 10.56 1.98 8.13
CA ASN A 168 11.46 1.07 7.41
C ASN A 168 12.82 0.96 8.12
N LYS A 169 13.59 -0.07 7.72
CA LYS A 169 14.92 -0.46 8.25
C LYS A 169 14.88 -1.04 9.66
N SER A 170 13.82 -1.78 10.00
CA SER A 170 13.70 -2.53 11.27
C SER A 170 14.86 -3.49 11.53
N ASP A 171 15.58 -3.92 10.47
CA ASP A 171 16.79 -4.73 10.60
C ASP A 171 17.95 -4.04 11.33
N LEU A 172 17.94 -2.70 11.44
CA LEU A 172 18.97 -1.93 12.14
C LEU A 172 18.67 -1.76 13.65
N THR A 173 17.50 -2.21 14.12
CA THR A 173 17.06 -2.03 15.51
C THR A 173 17.17 -3.33 16.28
N GLY A 174 18.36 -3.94 16.29
CA GLY A 174 18.61 -5.27 16.84
C GLY A 174 18.00 -5.50 18.24
N ASN A 175 17.88 -6.78 18.63
CA ASN A 175 17.22 -7.18 19.87
C ASN A 175 17.89 -6.65 21.15
N GLU A 176 19.15 -6.22 21.06
CA GLU A 176 19.91 -5.66 22.16
C GLU A 176 19.79 -4.12 22.19
N PRO A 177 19.30 -3.52 23.29
CA PRO A 177 19.10 -2.07 23.41
C PRO A 177 20.37 -1.26 23.13
N GLU A 178 21.55 -1.79 23.47
CA GLU A 178 22.85 -1.11 23.33
C GLU A 178 23.36 -1.04 21.88
N ARG A 179 22.83 -1.87 20.97
CA ARG A 179 23.19 -1.89 19.54
C ARG A 179 22.07 -1.40 18.64
N SER A 180 20.95 -0.99 19.22
CA SER A 180 19.81 -0.53 18.45
C SER A 180 20.05 0.89 17.94
N GLU A 181 20.15 1.06 16.62
CA GLU A 181 20.17 2.38 15.98
C GLU A 181 18.77 3.02 15.94
N ARG A 182 17.83 2.54 16.76
CA ARG A 182 16.46 3.06 16.80
C ARG A 182 16.45 4.45 17.41
N HIS A 183 15.93 5.41 16.67
CA HIS A 183 15.65 6.74 17.20
C HIS A 183 14.15 7.07 17.27
N VAL A 184 13.30 6.37 16.50
CA VAL A 184 11.84 6.53 16.56
C VAL A 184 11.21 5.28 17.17
N THR A 185 10.48 5.46 18.28
CA THR A 185 9.85 4.34 18.97
C THR A 185 8.53 3.95 18.30
N ARG A 186 8.15 2.68 18.41
CA ARG A 186 6.85 2.21 17.93
C ARG A 186 5.68 2.96 18.55
N ARG A 187 5.76 3.25 19.86
CA ARG A 187 4.74 4.01 20.59
C ARG A 187 4.56 5.41 20.03
N GLU A 188 5.66 6.09 19.73
CA GLU A 188 5.64 7.43 19.13
C GLU A 188 5.01 7.43 17.74
N ALA A 189 5.36 6.45 16.90
CA ALA A 189 4.79 6.31 15.57
C ALA A 189 3.29 5.96 15.60
N GLU A 190 2.86 5.10 16.53
CA GLU A 190 1.44 4.76 16.74
C GLU A 190 0.63 5.95 17.25
N GLU A 191 1.19 6.74 18.18
CA GLU A 191 0.56 7.96 18.68
C GLU A 191 0.43 9.01 17.57
N TRP A 192 1.46 9.17 16.74
CA TRP A 192 1.39 10.04 15.56
C TRP A 192 0.29 9.59 14.59
N CYS A 193 0.10 8.28 14.39
CA CYS A 193 -0.98 7.77 13.56
C CYS A 193 -2.36 8.15 14.13
N ARG A 194 -2.53 7.99 15.45
CA ARG A 194 -3.77 8.36 16.16
C ARG A 194 -4.07 9.85 15.99
N MET A 195 -3.08 10.71 16.17
CA MET A 195 -3.22 12.17 16.04
C MET A 195 -3.54 12.62 14.61
N ASN A 196 -2.98 11.94 13.60
CA ASN A 196 -3.12 12.34 12.20
C ASN A 196 -4.21 11.57 11.43
N ASN A 197 -5.01 10.76 12.11
CA ASN A 197 -6.04 9.90 11.53
C ASN A 197 -5.47 8.97 10.44
N VAL A 198 -4.33 8.34 10.73
CA VAL A 198 -3.71 7.30 9.92
C VAL A 198 -4.04 5.95 10.54
N VAL A 199 -4.50 5.02 9.71
CA VAL A 199 -5.20 3.81 10.19
C VAL A 199 -4.27 2.85 10.91
N ARG A 200 -3.02 2.75 10.48
CA ARG A 200 -2.08 1.74 10.97
C ARG A 200 -0.64 2.20 10.82
N TYR A 201 0.18 1.73 11.75
CA TYR A 201 1.64 1.74 11.66
C TYR A 201 2.16 0.32 11.45
N VAL A 202 3.11 0.15 10.53
CA VAL A 202 3.79 -1.11 10.26
C VAL A 202 5.30 -0.87 10.21
N GLU A 203 6.06 -1.69 10.93
CA GLU A 203 7.51 -1.73 10.79
C GLU A 203 7.92 -2.69 9.70
N THR A 204 8.91 -2.30 8.90
CA THR A 204 9.34 -3.05 7.73
C THR A 204 10.86 -3.07 7.60
N SER A 205 11.37 -4.09 6.94
CA SER A 205 12.75 -4.14 6.48
C SER A 205 12.76 -4.58 5.03
N ALA A 206 13.04 -3.65 4.11
CA ALA A 206 13.27 -3.99 2.71
C ALA A 206 14.44 -4.99 2.52
N LYS A 207 15.40 -5.02 3.46
CA LYS A 207 16.59 -5.89 3.44
C LYS A 207 16.26 -7.34 3.78
N SER A 208 15.44 -7.59 4.79
CA SER A 208 15.03 -8.95 5.17
C SER A 208 13.73 -9.39 4.47
N GLY A 209 12.89 -8.44 4.08
CA GLY A 209 11.52 -8.68 3.62
C GLY A 209 10.48 -8.63 4.74
N ASP A 210 10.92 -8.50 6.00
CA ASP A 210 10.01 -8.46 7.14
C ASP A 210 9.04 -7.28 7.07
N GLY A 211 7.77 -7.54 7.37
CA GLY A 211 6.68 -6.57 7.34
C GLY A 211 6.30 -6.01 5.96
N VAL A 212 7.07 -6.26 4.89
CA VAL A 212 6.84 -5.63 3.57
C VAL A 212 5.50 -6.05 2.99
N GLU A 213 5.26 -7.35 2.82
CA GLU A 213 3.98 -7.83 2.29
C GLU A 213 2.80 -7.36 3.15
N ARG A 214 2.96 -7.40 4.47
CA ARG A 214 1.95 -6.95 5.42
C ARG A 214 1.57 -5.49 5.18
N ALA A 215 2.53 -4.58 5.01
CA ALA A 215 2.25 -3.16 4.78
C ALA A 215 1.37 -2.93 3.54
N PHE A 216 1.66 -3.62 2.43
CA PHE A 216 0.87 -3.50 1.19
C PHE A 216 -0.49 -4.19 1.28
N LEU A 217 -0.56 -5.34 1.94
CA LEU A 217 -1.82 -6.07 2.17
C LEU A 217 -2.78 -5.28 3.07
N GLU A 218 -2.29 -4.62 4.11
CA GLU A 218 -3.09 -3.76 4.99
C GLU A 218 -3.73 -2.60 4.20
N VAL A 219 -2.99 -1.97 3.27
CA VAL A 219 -3.56 -0.96 2.36
C VAL A 219 -4.63 -1.57 1.48
N ALA A 220 -4.33 -2.67 0.80
CA ALA A 220 -5.24 -3.31 -0.16
C ALA A 220 -6.56 -3.77 0.49
N GLU A 221 -6.46 -4.38 1.67
CA GLU A 221 -7.59 -4.85 2.45
C GLU A 221 -8.47 -3.69 2.92
N ARG A 222 -7.86 -2.58 3.34
CA ARG A 222 -8.62 -1.40 3.75
C ARG A 222 -9.30 -0.70 2.57
N ILE A 223 -8.65 -0.67 1.40
CA ILE A 223 -9.30 -0.22 0.16
C ILE A 223 -10.47 -1.13 -0.17
N TYR A 224 -10.31 -2.45 -0.09
CA TYR A 224 -11.40 -3.40 -0.33
C TYR A 224 -12.61 -3.16 0.60
N ARG A 225 -12.39 -2.96 1.90
CA ARG A 225 -13.49 -2.61 2.83
C ARG A 225 -14.19 -1.31 2.47
N ASN A 226 -13.46 -0.33 1.94
CA ASN A 226 -14.06 0.92 1.46
C ASN A 226 -14.92 0.69 0.21
N ILE A 227 -14.53 -0.24 -0.68
CA ILE A 227 -15.34 -0.65 -1.83
C ILE A 227 -16.64 -1.30 -1.35
N GLU A 228 -16.55 -2.27 -0.44
CA GLU A 228 -17.71 -2.98 0.12
C GLU A 228 -18.66 -2.03 0.85
N ALA A 229 -18.14 -0.99 1.49
CA ALA A 229 -18.92 0.06 2.15
C ALA A 229 -19.55 1.07 1.15
N GLY A 230 -19.36 0.90 -0.16
CA GLY A 230 -19.90 1.79 -1.19
C GLY A 230 -19.23 3.17 -1.23
N ARG A 231 -18.01 3.31 -0.69
CA ARG A 231 -17.27 4.59 -0.65
C ARG A 231 -16.50 4.90 -1.91
N TYR A 232 -16.44 3.97 -2.86
CA TYR A 232 -15.82 4.17 -4.17
C TYR A 232 -16.87 3.98 -5.27
N ASP A 233 -16.92 4.93 -6.20
CA ASP A 233 -17.57 4.71 -7.50
C ASP A 233 -16.59 3.96 -8.40
N LEU A 234 -16.88 2.68 -8.68
CA LEU A 234 -16.02 1.81 -9.48
C LEU A 234 -16.10 2.09 -11.00
N ASN A 235 -17.07 2.89 -11.42
CA ASN A 235 -17.30 3.25 -12.83
C ASN A 235 -16.73 4.64 -13.18
N ASP A 236 -16.41 5.47 -12.19
CA ASP A 236 -15.79 6.77 -12.42
C ASP A 236 -14.33 6.59 -12.88
N ARG A 237 -13.99 7.23 -14.00
CA ARG A 237 -12.62 7.26 -14.54
C ARG A 237 -11.63 7.99 -13.63
N ARG A 238 -12.12 8.86 -12.75
CA ARG A 238 -11.31 9.60 -11.76
C ARG A 238 -11.09 8.81 -10.47
N SER A 239 -11.92 7.80 -10.21
CA SER A 239 -11.75 6.92 -9.05
C SER A 239 -10.41 6.18 -9.13
N GLY A 240 -9.66 6.22 -8.03
CA GLY A 240 -8.38 5.50 -7.93
C GLY A 240 -8.53 3.98 -7.83
N VAL A 241 -9.77 3.48 -7.70
CA VAL A 241 -10.12 2.05 -7.72
C VAL A 241 -11.05 1.78 -8.89
N LYS A 242 -10.74 0.74 -9.68
CA LYS A 242 -11.63 0.32 -10.79
C LYS A 242 -12.10 -1.12 -10.58
N GLY A 243 -13.37 -1.36 -10.88
CA GLY A 243 -13.99 -2.68 -10.82
C GLY A 243 -13.83 -3.49 -12.11
N PHE A 244 -14.22 -4.76 -12.05
CA PHE A 244 -14.26 -5.67 -13.20
C PHE A 244 -15.13 -5.09 -14.33
N GLY A 245 -14.52 -4.85 -15.50
CA GLY A 245 -15.20 -4.33 -16.69
C GLY A 245 -15.00 -2.83 -16.98
N ALA A 246 -14.56 -2.02 -16.01
CA ALA A 246 -14.35 -0.57 -16.21
C ALA A 246 -13.11 -0.24 -17.09
N THR A 247 -12.30 -1.23 -17.45
CA THR A 247 -11.20 -1.09 -18.42
C THR A 247 -11.59 -1.41 -19.86
N GLY A 248 -12.87 -1.70 -20.14
CA GLY A 248 -13.35 -2.09 -21.47
C GLY A 248 -14.43 -1.18 -22.01
N GLY A 249 -14.05 -0.09 -22.69
CA GLY A 249 -14.98 0.70 -23.49
C GLY A 249 -14.45 2.09 -23.90
N GLY A 250 -14.20 2.27 -25.20
CA GLY A 250 -14.06 3.58 -25.86
C GLY A 250 -12.64 4.10 -26.01
N GLY A 251 -12.10 4.00 -27.23
CA GLY A 251 -10.70 4.22 -27.56
C GLY A 251 -10.15 5.63 -27.32
N THR A 252 -8.83 5.67 -27.06
CA THR A 252 -7.88 6.69 -27.47
C THR A 252 -6.49 6.24 -27.01
N SER A 253 -5.61 6.01 -27.99
CA SER A 253 -4.14 5.96 -27.90
C SER A 253 -3.53 5.57 -26.53
N VAL A 254 -3.14 4.30 -26.40
CA VAL A 254 -2.04 3.92 -25.51
C VAL A 254 -0.80 4.72 -25.98
N PRO A 255 -0.15 5.53 -25.12
CA PRO A 255 1.15 6.06 -25.49
C PRO A 255 2.13 4.89 -25.44
N THR A 256 2.61 4.51 -26.62
CA THR A 256 3.66 3.52 -26.81
C THR A 256 4.83 3.86 -25.89
N THR A 257 5.17 2.95 -24.97
CA THR A 257 6.38 3.02 -24.15
C THR A 257 7.60 3.08 -25.07
N VAL A 258 8.20 4.26 -25.22
CA VAL A 258 9.48 4.41 -25.91
C VAL A 258 10.55 3.89 -24.97
N THR A 259 10.99 2.65 -25.22
CA THR A 259 12.16 2.08 -24.56
C THR A 259 13.39 2.72 -25.21
N LEU A 260 13.92 3.78 -24.61
CA LEU A 260 15.19 4.37 -25.04
C LEU A 260 16.33 3.44 -24.63
N GLY A 261 16.69 2.53 -25.53
CA GLY A 261 17.89 1.71 -25.42
C GLY A 261 19.15 2.58 -25.48
N LEU A 262 20.04 2.37 -24.52
CA LEU A 262 21.21 3.20 -24.22
C LEU A 262 22.40 3.03 -25.20
N ASN A 263 22.17 2.75 -26.49
CA ASN A 263 23.24 2.36 -27.43
C ASN A 263 23.31 3.12 -28.77
N ASP A 264 22.57 4.22 -28.97
CA ASP A 264 22.63 4.96 -30.25
C ASP A 264 23.39 6.30 -30.20
N ALA A 265 24.14 6.54 -29.12
CA ALA A 265 24.97 7.74 -28.95
C ALA A 265 26.35 7.61 -29.61
N MET A 266 26.45 7.05 -30.83
CA MET A 266 27.69 7.18 -31.63
C MET A 266 27.50 6.81 -33.11
N ARG A 267 26.71 7.59 -33.86
CA ARG A 267 26.93 7.82 -35.31
C ARG A 267 25.83 8.73 -35.87
N ARG A 268 26.14 10.02 -35.97
CA ARG A 268 25.92 10.87 -37.17
C ARG A 268 26.16 12.33 -36.78
N GLY A 269 27.34 12.81 -37.11
CA GLY A 269 27.53 14.23 -37.39
C GLY A 269 26.90 14.58 -38.74
N GLY A 270 26.57 15.86 -38.91
CA GLY A 270 26.40 16.46 -40.22
C GLY A 270 25.06 17.13 -40.50
N ASN A 271 25.15 18.47 -40.52
CA ASN A 271 24.37 19.43 -41.32
C ASN A 271 22.96 19.81 -40.86
N GLY A 272 22.81 21.14 -40.72
CA GLY A 272 21.60 21.82 -40.31
C GLY A 272 20.51 21.86 -41.38
N TRP A 273 19.33 22.29 -40.96
CA TRP A 273 18.58 23.31 -41.68
C TRP A 273 17.56 23.97 -40.75
N ALA A 274 17.32 25.24 -41.02
CA ALA A 274 16.39 26.14 -40.37
C ALA A 274 14.91 25.76 -40.61
N GLY A 275 14.00 26.30 -39.81
CA GLY A 275 12.63 26.53 -40.27
C GLY A 275 11.52 26.47 -39.23
N ASN A 276 11.17 27.64 -38.73
CA ASN A 276 9.85 28.14 -38.30
C ASN A 276 8.90 27.35 -37.38
N CYS A 277 8.56 28.05 -36.30
CA CYS A 277 7.34 27.98 -35.52
C CYS A 277 6.08 28.25 -36.34
N CYS A 278 5.01 27.55 -35.97
CA CYS A 278 3.64 28.05 -35.76
C CYS A 278 3.01 27.17 -34.66
#